data_AF-A0AAJ6BDI3-F1
#
_entry.id   AF-A0AAJ6BDI3-F1
#
_cell.length_a   1.000
_cell.length_b   1.000
_cell.length_c   1.000
_cell.angle_alpha   90.00
_cell.angle_beta   90.00
_cell.angle_gamma   90.00
#
_symmetry.space_group_name_H-M   'P 1'
#
loop_
_entity.id
_entity.type
_entity.pdbx_description
1 polymer ?
#
loop_
_entity_poly.entity_id
_entity_poly.type
_entity_poly.pdbx_seq_one_letter_code
_entity_poly.pdbx_strand_id
1 'polypeptide(L)'
;MKTSLALCLLTVALGGCGNIAAVKSFNTPYGSPTSGDTARLRVIADGMVRAVPGKDCVDWYSPGAGVIAVPQKGFADRNGESLGMPEGASAMQGDVVSEVLVPAGKPFTLHFLDGGRGSYNSVTNCLGMFYFVPQKGADYEVVVHGYSACGVKLQQLGAEAPVQVTKAEYCSVMANF
;
A
#
# COMPACT_ATOMS: atom_id res chain seq x y z
N MET A 1 35.18 -6.83 38.41
CA MET A 1 34.61 -7.19 37.09
C MET A 1 33.11 -7.46 37.26
N LYS A 2 32.24 -6.43 37.22
CA LYS A 2 30.78 -6.59 37.41
C LYS A 2 29.94 -5.60 36.57
N THR A 3 30.53 -4.94 35.58
CA THR A 3 29.89 -3.87 34.80
C THR A 3 29.58 -4.24 33.35
N SER A 4 29.88 -5.46 32.91
CA SER A 4 29.76 -5.84 31.49
C SER A 4 28.45 -6.54 31.11
N LEU A 5 27.63 -7.01 32.07
CA LEU A 5 26.39 -7.74 31.74
C LEU A 5 25.19 -6.82 31.42
N ALA A 6 25.17 -5.59 31.93
CA ALA A 6 24.03 -4.69 31.74
C ALA A 6 23.94 -4.11 30.31
N LEU A 7 25.05 -4.05 29.58
CA LEU A 7 25.11 -3.43 28.26
C LEU A 7 24.58 -4.35 27.14
N CYS A 8 24.66 -5.68 27.31
CA CYS A 8 24.14 -6.64 26.33
C CYS A 8 22.62 -6.87 26.41
N LEU A 9 21.98 -6.57 27.55
CA LEU A 9 20.52 -6.69 27.68
C LEU A 9 19.76 -5.51 27.05
N LEU A 10 20.38 -4.32 26.94
CA LEU A 10 19.76 -3.18 26.27
C LEU A 10 19.73 -3.33 24.74
N THR A 11 20.69 -4.02 24.12
CA THR A 11 20.76 -4.12 22.66
C THR A 11 19.75 -5.10 22.08
N VAL A 12 19.32 -6.12 22.83
CA VAL A 12 18.29 -7.08 22.40
C VAL A 12 16.88 -6.46 22.42
N ALA A 13 16.64 -5.47 23.29
CA ALA A 13 15.34 -4.82 23.41
C ALA A 13 15.02 -3.86 22.24
N LEU A 14 16.03 -3.28 21.56
CA LEU A 14 15.80 -2.33 20.47
C LEU A 14 15.58 -2.99 19.09
N GLY A 15 15.92 -4.27 18.92
CA GLY A 15 15.70 -4.99 17.65
C GLY A 15 14.25 -5.46 17.43
N GLY A 16 13.42 -5.43 18.47
CA GLY A 16 12.05 -5.96 18.43
C GLY A 16 11.00 -5.02 17.81
N CYS A 17 11.24 -3.70 17.81
CA CYS A 17 10.25 -2.74 17.29
C CYS A 17 10.18 -2.73 15.75
N GLY A 18 11.23 -3.18 15.06
CA GLY A 18 11.30 -3.32 13.61
C GLY A 18 10.18 -4.21 13.05
N ASN A 19 10.16 -5.47 13.50
CA ASN A 19 9.22 -6.49 13.03
C ASN A 19 7.75 -6.21 13.41
N ILE A 20 7.50 -5.45 14.48
CA ILE A 20 6.12 -5.20 14.93
C ILE A 20 5.39 -4.28 13.94
N ALA A 21 6.08 -3.36 13.27
CA ALA A 21 5.43 -2.39 12.40
C ALA A 21 5.03 -2.94 11.04
N ALA A 22 5.84 -3.77 10.35
CA ALA A 22 5.34 -4.44 9.15
C ALA A 22 4.24 -5.43 9.49
N VAL A 23 4.38 -6.23 10.55
CA VAL A 23 3.30 -7.15 10.99
C VAL A 23 2.02 -6.37 11.30
N LYS A 24 2.15 -5.18 11.90
CA LYS A 24 1.02 -4.27 12.15
C LYS A 24 0.42 -3.74 10.84
N SER A 25 1.21 -3.40 9.83
CA SER A 25 0.68 -2.86 8.57
C SER A 25 -0.11 -3.89 7.76
N PHE A 26 0.13 -5.19 7.96
CA PHE A 26 -0.72 -6.27 7.45
C PHE A 26 -2.04 -6.41 8.22
N ASN A 27 -2.07 -5.99 9.50
CA ASN A 27 -3.20 -6.13 10.40
C ASN A 27 -3.87 -4.78 10.74
N THR A 28 -3.57 -3.72 9.99
CA THR A 28 -4.17 -2.40 10.16
C THR A 28 -4.77 -1.95 8.83
N PRO A 29 -6.08 -1.62 8.78
CA PRO A 29 -6.68 -1.07 7.57
C PRO A 29 -6.13 0.34 7.35
N TYR A 30 -5.99 0.72 6.08
CA TYR A 30 -5.60 2.06 5.68
C TYR A 30 -6.53 3.11 6.31
N GLY A 31 -5.93 4.17 6.85
CA GLY A 31 -6.64 5.26 7.50
C GLY A 31 -6.95 6.39 6.53
N SER A 32 -8.15 6.38 5.95
CA SER A 32 -8.68 7.50 5.16
C SER A 32 -8.55 8.83 5.92
N PRO A 33 -8.05 9.92 5.29
CA PRO A 33 -7.96 11.23 5.96
C PRO A 33 -9.32 11.71 6.46
N THR A 34 -9.36 12.22 7.69
CA THR A 34 -10.57 12.77 8.32
C THR A 34 -10.69 14.29 8.20
N SER A 35 -9.65 14.95 7.68
CA SER A 35 -9.59 16.40 7.50
C SER A 35 -8.60 16.78 6.38
N GLY A 36 -8.74 18.01 5.88
CA GLY A 36 -7.92 18.54 4.78
C GLY A 36 -8.48 18.23 3.40
N ASP A 37 -7.73 18.65 2.37
CA ASP A 37 -8.10 18.38 0.98
C ASP A 37 -7.85 16.91 0.61
N THR A 38 -8.85 16.28 -0.01
CA THR A 38 -8.82 14.85 -0.37
C THR A 38 -9.07 14.64 -1.86
N ALA A 39 -8.64 13.47 -2.33
CA ALA A 39 -9.05 12.85 -3.58
C ALA A 39 -9.68 11.48 -3.27
N ARG A 40 -10.34 10.85 -4.26
CA ARG A 40 -10.83 9.46 -4.12
C ARG A 40 -9.92 8.53 -4.94
N LEU A 41 -9.65 7.36 -4.40
CA LEU A 41 -8.88 6.32 -5.06
C LEU A 41 -9.67 5.01 -5.06
N ARG A 42 -9.95 4.48 -6.24
CA ARG A 42 -10.39 3.10 -6.44
C ARG A 42 -9.17 2.22 -6.67
N VAL A 43 -9.07 1.16 -5.87
CA VAL A 43 -8.06 0.10 -6.02
C VAL A 43 -8.76 -1.15 -6.53
N ILE A 44 -8.26 -1.72 -7.62
CA ILE A 44 -8.66 -3.02 -8.17
C ILE A 44 -7.41 -3.89 -8.21
N ALA A 45 -7.39 -5.00 -7.47
CA ALA A 45 -6.18 -5.81 -7.36
C ALA A 45 -6.44 -7.30 -7.11
N ASP A 46 -5.55 -8.15 -7.62
CA ASP A 46 -5.50 -9.61 -7.37
C ASP A 46 -4.51 -10.00 -6.26
N GLY A 47 -3.96 -9.00 -5.59
CA GLY A 47 -3.01 -9.13 -4.48
C GLY A 47 -3.22 -8.04 -3.43
N MET A 48 -2.35 -8.00 -2.43
CA MET A 48 -2.43 -7.03 -1.36
C MET A 48 -1.91 -5.66 -1.81
N VAL A 49 -2.75 -4.64 -1.65
CA VAL A 49 -2.39 -3.23 -1.81
C VAL A 49 -2.40 -2.55 -0.44
N ARG A 50 -1.25 -2.01 -0.08
CA ARG A 50 -1.06 -1.17 1.11
C ARG A 50 -0.70 0.25 0.69
N ALA A 51 -0.98 1.21 1.56
CA ALA A 51 -0.70 2.60 1.28
C ALA A 51 -0.03 3.31 2.46
N VAL A 52 0.72 4.37 2.14
CA VAL A 52 1.33 5.30 3.09
C VAL A 52 0.94 6.72 2.68
N PRO A 53 0.06 7.39 3.44
CA PRO A 53 -0.39 8.73 3.09
C PRO A 53 0.68 9.79 3.43
N GLY A 54 0.88 10.74 2.53
CA GLY A 54 1.75 11.90 2.76
C GLY A 54 3.26 11.64 2.62
N LYS A 55 3.65 10.49 2.07
CA LYS A 55 5.05 10.07 1.86
C LYS A 55 5.24 9.61 0.42
N ASP A 56 6.44 9.83 -0.11
CA ASP A 56 6.95 9.37 -1.41
C ASP A 56 7.76 8.06 -1.31
N CYS A 57 7.84 7.51 -0.10
CA CYS A 57 8.53 6.28 0.23
C CYS A 57 7.65 5.42 1.16
N VAL A 58 7.96 4.14 1.24
CA VAL A 58 7.25 3.19 2.10
C VAL A 58 7.73 3.33 3.54
N ASP A 59 6.82 3.71 4.44
CA ASP A 59 7.01 3.79 5.88
C ASP A 59 5.76 3.30 6.62
N TRP A 60 5.83 2.07 7.15
CA TRP A 60 4.73 1.45 7.90
C TRP A 60 4.49 2.04 9.28
N TYR A 61 5.38 2.89 9.77
CA TYR A 61 5.23 3.59 11.05
C TYR A 61 4.42 4.89 10.90
N SER A 62 4.25 5.37 9.67
CA SER A 62 3.51 6.59 9.40
C SER A 62 2.02 6.47 9.75
N PRO A 63 1.40 7.48 10.37
CA PRO A 63 -0.02 7.48 10.66
C PRO A 63 -0.88 7.26 9.41
N GLY A 64 -1.88 6.39 9.52
CA GLY A 64 -2.79 6.06 8.42
C GLY A 64 -2.24 5.02 7.43
N ALA A 65 -0.97 4.60 7.57
CA ALA A 65 -0.43 3.52 6.76
C ALA A 65 -1.12 2.17 7.07
N GLY A 66 -1.43 1.38 6.04
CA GLY A 66 -2.16 0.13 6.22
C GLY A 66 -2.66 -0.49 4.92
N VAL A 67 -3.47 -1.54 5.03
CA VAL A 67 -4.05 -2.28 3.90
C VAL A 67 -5.28 -1.57 3.36
N ILE A 68 -5.32 -1.34 2.04
CA ILE A 68 -6.54 -0.90 1.35
C ILE A 68 -7.32 -2.12 0.89
N ALA A 69 -6.68 -3.01 0.13
CA ALA A 69 -7.34 -4.12 -0.52
C ALA A 69 -6.47 -5.38 -0.48
N VAL A 70 -7.09 -6.54 -0.30
CA VAL A 70 -6.41 -7.85 -0.32
C VAL A 70 -7.41 -8.98 -0.58
N PRO A 71 -7.24 -9.84 -1.60
CA PRO A 71 -8.13 -10.98 -1.83
C PRO A 71 -8.08 -12.06 -0.73
N GLN A 72 -6.92 -12.24 -0.11
CA GLN A 72 -6.71 -13.21 0.95
C GLN A 72 -7.48 -12.80 2.23
N LYS A 73 -8.16 -13.76 2.85
CA LYS A 73 -8.87 -13.54 4.12
C LYS A 73 -7.89 -13.45 5.30
N GLY A 74 -8.31 -12.75 6.36
CA GLY A 74 -7.59 -12.69 7.64
C GLY A 74 -6.68 -11.47 7.81
N PHE A 75 -6.68 -10.56 6.83
CA PHE A 75 -6.03 -9.25 6.93
C PHE A 75 -7.05 -8.17 7.28
N ALA A 76 -6.58 -7.05 7.82
CA ALA A 76 -7.45 -5.93 8.15
C ALA A 76 -7.52 -4.98 6.94
N ASP A 77 -8.47 -5.22 6.05
CA ASP A 77 -8.63 -4.52 4.78
C ASP A 77 -9.88 -3.63 4.73
N ARG A 78 -10.08 -2.97 3.58
CA ARG A 78 -11.24 -2.14 3.26
C ARG A 78 -11.99 -2.66 2.03
N ASN A 79 -11.93 -3.96 1.79
CA ASN A 79 -12.55 -4.58 0.62
C ASN A 79 -14.05 -4.24 0.57
N GLY A 80 -14.53 -3.83 -0.61
CA GLY A 80 -15.94 -3.49 -0.85
C GLY A 80 -16.36 -2.10 -0.38
N GLU A 81 -15.47 -1.29 0.20
CA GLU A 81 -15.78 0.11 0.48
C GLU A 81 -16.05 0.88 -0.81
N SER A 82 -17.11 1.69 -0.82
CA SER A 82 -17.48 2.52 -1.95
C SER A 82 -17.74 3.96 -1.52
N LEU A 83 -17.21 4.88 -2.32
CA LEU A 83 -17.41 6.32 -2.25
C LEU A 83 -18.23 6.84 -3.44
N GLY A 84 -18.84 5.94 -4.21
CA GLY A 84 -19.63 6.28 -5.41
C GLY A 84 -18.79 6.96 -6.49
N MET A 85 -17.59 6.45 -6.76
CA MET A 85 -16.76 6.99 -7.85
C MET A 85 -17.38 6.65 -9.22
N PRO A 86 -17.13 7.45 -10.28
CA PRO A 86 -17.59 7.15 -11.63
C PRO A 86 -17.18 5.75 -12.10
N GLU A 87 -17.88 5.21 -13.09
CA GLU A 87 -17.50 3.93 -13.71
C GLU A 87 -16.06 3.97 -14.24
N GLY A 88 -15.37 2.84 -14.10
CA GLY A 88 -13.99 2.69 -14.54
C GLY A 88 -13.74 1.27 -15.03
N ALA A 89 -12.55 0.73 -14.80
CA ALA A 89 -12.22 -0.63 -15.22
C ALA A 89 -13.09 -1.69 -14.51
N SER A 90 -13.49 -2.71 -15.25
CA SER A 90 -14.17 -3.88 -14.68
C SER A 90 -13.20 -4.75 -13.88
N ALA A 91 -13.59 -5.13 -12.67
CA ALA A 91 -12.87 -6.13 -11.89
C ALA A 91 -12.95 -7.52 -12.55
N MET A 92 -11.83 -8.24 -12.57
CA MET A 92 -11.74 -9.61 -13.07
C MET A 92 -12.02 -10.63 -11.96
N GLN A 93 -12.19 -11.90 -12.32
CA GLN A 93 -12.32 -12.96 -11.32
C GLN A 93 -11.04 -13.04 -10.48
N GLY A 94 -11.18 -12.90 -9.16
CA GLY A 94 -10.07 -12.89 -8.21
C GLY A 94 -9.65 -11.49 -7.76
N ASP A 95 -10.14 -10.44 -8.43
CA ASP A 95 -9.91 -9.07 -8.00
C ASP A 95 -10.76 -8.72 -6.77
N VAL A 96 -10.18 -7.91 -5.90
CA VAL A 96 -10.92 -7.13 -4.90
C VAL A 96 -10.95 -5.67 -5.32
N VAL A 97 -12.04 -5.00 -4.95
CA VAL A 97 -12.23 -3.57 -5.21
C VAL A 97 -12.44 -2.83 -3.89
N SER A 98 -11.82 -1.68 -3.75
CA SER A 98 -12.04 -0.77 -2.62
C SER A 98 -11.89 0.69 -3.07
N GLU A 99 -12.77 1.57 -2.62
CA GLU A 99 -12.68 3.01 -2.83
C GLU A 99 -12.38 3.70 -1.50
N VAL A 100 -11.31 4.49 -1.45
CA VAL A 100 -10.85 5.17 -0.24
C VAL A 100 -10.54 6.63 -0.49
N LEU A 101 -10.59 7.45 0.58
CA LEU A 101 -10.12 8.82 0.52
C LEU A 101 -8.59 8.85 0.67
N VAL A 102 -7.93 9.68 -0.15
CA VAL A 102 -6.48 9.88 -0.10
C VAL A 102 -6.15 11.36 0.05
N PRO A 103 -5.03 11.73 0.70
CA PRO A 103 -4.65 13.13 0.85
C PRO A 103 -4.32 13.75 -0.52
N ALA A 104 -4.88 14.92 -0.81
CA ALA A 104 -4.55 15.68 -2.01
C ALA A 104 -3.33 16.59 -1.78
N GLY A 105 -2.59 16.86 -2.85
CA GLY A 105 -1.45 17.78 -2.86
C GLY A 105 -0.21 17.28 -2.12
N LYS A 106 -0.22 16.04 -1.65
CA LYS A 106 0.93 15.39 -1.00
C LYS A 106 1.23 14.05 -1.68
N PRO A 107 2.48 13.56 -1.62
CA PRO A 107 2.80 12.22 -2.08
C PRO A 107 1.92 11.17 -1.41
N PHE A 108 1.47 10.21 -2.20
CA PHE A 108 0.71 9.05 -1.76
C PHE A 108 1.39 7.80 -2.31
N THR A 109 1.98 7.01 -1.41
CA THR A 109 2.74 5.81 -1.79
C THR A 109 1.87 4.58 -1.70
N LEU A 110 1.94 3.74 -2.73
CA LEU A 110 1.30 2.44 -2.83
C LEU A 110 2.36 1.34 -2.85
N HIS A 111 2.03 0.24 -2.18
CA HIS A 111 2.82 -0.97 -2.15
C HIS A 111 1.92 -2.16 -2.49
N PHE A 112 2.25 -2.85 -3.57
CA PHE A 112 1.57 -4.03 -4.03
C PHE A 112 2.40 -5.28 -3.79
N LEU A 113 1.73 -6.34 -3.32
CA LEU A 113 2.26 -7.67 -3.14
C LEU A 113 1.27 -8.69 -3.71
N ASP A 114 1.64 -9.39 -4.78
CA ASP A 114 0.77 -10.38 -5.43
C ASP A 114 0.56 -11.70 -4.64
N GLY A 115 1.23 -11.84 -3.49
CA GLY A 115 1.17 -13.04 -2.66
C GLY A 115 1.91 -14.26 -3.24
N GLY A 116 2.57 -14.08 -4.40
CA GLY A 116 3.31 -15.12 -5.10
C GLY A 116 2.44 -16.14 -5.80
N ARG A 117 2.72 -16.41 -7.08
CA ARG A 117 2.14 -17.58 -7.77
C ARG A 117 3.23 -18.61 -8.07
N GLY A 118 2.95 -19.85 -7.67
CA GLY A 118 3.82 -20.99 -7.89
C GLY A 118 3.58 -21.67 -9.24
N SER A 119 4.64 -21.96 -9.98
CA SER A 119 4.69 -23.04 -10.98
C SER A 119 5.78 -24.01 -10.54
N TYR A 120 5.66 -25.31 -10.84
CA TYR A 120 6.56 -26.38 -10.37
C TYR A 120 8.01 -25.89 -10.14
N ASN A 121 8.44 -25.83 -8.87
CA ASN A 121 9.74 -25.37 -8.35
C ASN A 121 10.06 -23.85 -8.36
N SER A 122 9.11 -22.94 -8.60
CA SER A 122 9.34 -21.50 -8.50
C SER A 122 8.12 -20.73 -7.99
N VAL A 123 8.34 -19.80 -7.06
CA VAL A 123 7.36 -18.78 -6.66
C VAL A 123 7.85 -17.45 -7.23
N THR A 124 7.10 -16.87 -8.15
CA THR A 124 7.37 -15.50 -8.62
C THR A 124 6.48 -14.56 -7.84
N ASN A 125 7.08 -13.60 -7.13
CA ASN A 125 6.39 -12.53 -6.45
C ASN A 125 6.55 -11.24 -7.27
N CYS A 126 5.46 -10.54 -7.55
CA CYS A 126 5.45 -9.16 -8.02
C CYS A 126 5.35 -8.23 -6.81
N LEU A 127 6.37 -7.37 -6.68
CA LEU A 127 6.41 -6.29 -5.71
C LEU A 127 6.44 -4.96 -6.47
N GLY A 128 5.37 -4.19 -6.32
CA GLY A 128 5.24 -2.86 -6.91
C GLY A 128 5.28 -1.79 -5.84
N MET A 129 6.26 -0.89 -5.89
CA MET A 129 6.33 0.29 -5.01
C MET A 129 6.36 1.54 -5.85
N PHE A 130 5.33 2.38 -5.72
CA PHE A 130 5.24 3.62 -6.48
C PHE A 130 4.43 4.67 -5.72
N TYR A 131 4.65 5.93 -6.05
CA TYR A 131 3.90 7.03 -5.52
C TYR A 131 3.45 7.99 -6.62
N PHE A 132 2.43 8.76 -6.32
CA PHE A 132 1.97 9.90 -7.11
C PHE A 132 1.44 10.99 -6.18
N VAL A 133 1.08 12.15 -6.73
CA VAL A 133 0.50 13.26 -5.96
C VAL A 133 -0.95 13.47 -6.41
N PRO A 134 -1.96 13.05 -5.62
CA PRO A 134 -3.36 13.21 -5.98
C PRO A 134 -3.77 14.68 -6.03
N GLN A 135 -4.59 15.05 -7.01
CA GLN A 135 -5.20 16.38 -7.10
C GLN A 135 -6.47 16.45 -6.27
N LYS A 136 -6.76 17.63 -5.71
CA LYS A 136 -7.97 17.87 -4.90
C LYS A 136 -9.22 17.54 -5.70
N GLY A 137 -10.10 16.72 -5.10
CA GLY A 137 -11.40 16.37 -5.67
C GLY A 137 -11.34 15.46 -6.91
N ALA A 138 -10.16 15.00 -7.31
CA ALA A 138 -10.00 14.09 -8.42
C ALA A 138 -10.33 12.64 -8.02
N ASP A 139 -10.73 11.87 -9.01
CA ASP A 139 -11.02 10.45 -8.91
C ASP A 139 -9.91 9.66 -9.60
N TYR A 140 -9.19 8.85 -8.85
CA TYR A 140 -8.12 8.00 -9.38
C TYR A 140 -8.53 6.53 -9.35
N GLU A 141 -8.11 5.79 -10.36
CA GLU A 141 -8.27 4.35 -10.41
C GLU A 141 -6.91 3.71 -10.63
N VAL A 142 -6.58 2.74 -9.76
CA VAL A 142 -5.40 1.91 -9.90
C VAL A 142 -5.81 0.46 -10.05
N VAL A 143 -5.37 -0.13 -11.16
CA VAL A 143 -5.49 -1.56 -11.43
C VAL A 143 -4.10 -2.16 -11.29
N VAL A 144 -3.94 -3.13 -10.38
CA VAL A 144 -2.65 -3.78 -10.14
C VAL A 144 -2.80 -5.28 -10.15
N HIS A 145 -2.02 -5.94 -11.01
CA HIS A 145 -2.04 -7.39 -11.16
C HIS A 145 -0.64 -8.01 -11.12
N GLY A 146 -0.51 -9.14 -10.43
CA GLY A 146 0.77 -9.82 -10.22
C GLY A 146 1.32 -10.63 -11.41
N TYR A 147 0.48 -11.01 -12.38
CA TYR A 147 0.90 -11.98 -13.40
C TYR A 147 1.76 -11.39 -14.53
N SER A 148 2.81 -12.14 -14.92
CA SER A 148 3.79 -12.00 -16.03
C SER A 148 4.48 -10.65 -16.28
N ALA A 149 4.03 -9.53 -15.72
CA ALA A 149 4.63 -8.20 -15.95
C ALA A 149 4.55 -7.23 -14.77
N CYS A 150 4.00 -7.63 -13.62
CA CYS A 150 3.82 -6.72 -12.47
C CYS A 150 3.16 -5.39 -12.91
N GLY A 151 1.97 -5.51 -13.51
CA GLY A 151 1.32 -4.41 -14.20
C GLY A 151 0.66 -3.47 -13.23
N VAL A 152 1.11 -2.20 -13.20
CA VAL A 152 0.42 -1.11 -12.52
C VAL A 152 -0.17 -0.20 -13.58
N LYS A 153 -1.49 -0.03 -13.58
CA LYS A 153 -2.17 0.98 -14.38
C LYS A 153 -2.86 1.96 -13.45
N LEU A 154 -2.30 3.18 -13.34
CA LEU A 154 -2.92 4.29 -12.63
C LEU A 154 -3.47 5.30 -13.64
N GLN A 155 -4.73 5.69 -13.46
CA GLN A 155 -5.40 6.70 -14.28
C GLN A 155 -6.26 7.63 -13.43
N GLN A 156 -6.53 8.83 -13.94
CA GLN A 156 -7.53 9.73 -13.39
C GLN A 156 -8.82 9.56 -14.20
N LEU A 157 -9.92 9.23 -13.53
CA LEU A 157 -11.21 9.04 -14.19
C LEU A 157 -11.70 10.38 -14.75
N GLY A 158 -12.15 10.36 -16.00
CA GLY A 158 -12.61 11.56 -16.71
C GLY A 158 -11.51 12.51 -17.21
N ALA A 159 -10.24 12.11 -17.13
CA ALA A 159 -9.12 12.87 -17.70
C ALA A 159 -8.36 12.03 -18.75
N GLU A 160 -7.93 12.68 -19.84
CA GLU A 160 -7.11 12.03 -20.88
C GLU A 160 -5.62 12.02 -20.54
N ALA A 161 -5.18 12.93 -19.67
CA ALA A 161 -3.77 13.07 -19.32
C ALA A 161 -3.29 11.87 -18.47
N PRO A 162 -2.12 11.29 -18.77
CA PRO A 162 -1.57 10.21 -17.97
C PRO A 162 -1.22 10.71 -16.56
N VAL A 163 -1.50 9.89 -15.55
CA VAL A 163 -1.06 10.16 -14.18
C VAL A 163 0.41 9.78 -14.06
N GLN A 164 1.24 10.74 -13.68
CA GLN A 164 2.66 10.49 -13.47
C GLN A 164 2.87 9.66 -12.21
N VAL A 165 3.47 8.48 -12.37
CA VAL A 165 3.87 7.59 -11.29
C VAL A 165 5.38 7.57 -11.17
N THR A 166 5.88 7.62 -9.94
CA THR A 166 7.31 7.52 -9.66
C THR A 166 7.56 6.26 -8.83
N LYS A 167 8.63 5.54 -9.13
CA LYS A 167 9.06 4.39 -8.32
C LYS A 167 9.33 4.86 -6.88
N ALA A 168 8.78 4.15 -5.90
CA ALA A 168 9.04 4.38 -4.49
C ALA A 168 10.10 3.39 -3.97
N GLU A 169 10.79 3.80 -2.93
CA GLU A 169 11.69 2.95 -2.14
C GLU A 169 11.20 2.93 -0.69
N TYR A 170 11.82 2.10 0.16
CA TYR A 170 11.59 2.19 1.60
C TYR A 170 12.23 3.46 2.17
N CYS A 171 11.53 4.18 3.06
CA CYS A 171 12.10 5.38 3.68
C CYS A 171 13.31 5.07 4.57
N SER A 172 13.41 3.82 5.05
CA SER A 172 14.55 3.32 5.81
C SER A 172 14.65 1.80 5.69
N VAL A 173 15.82 1.25 6.02
CA VAL A 173 16.02 -0.21 6.10
C VAL A 173 15.03 -0.87 7.07
N MET A 174 14.65 -0.17 8.13
CA MET A 174 13.68 -0.67 9.13
C MET A 174 12.24 -0.72 8.62
N ALA A 175 11.91 -0.02 7.52
CA ALA A 175 10.59 -0.07 6.91
C ALA A 175 10.39 -1.29 5.99
N ASN A 176 11.46 -2.03 5.70
CA ASN A 176 11.42 -3.29 4.93
C ASN A 176 11.10 -4.52 5.81
N PHE A 177 11.13 -4.37 7.14
CA PHE A 177 10.88 -5.43 8.13
C PHE A 177 9.62 -5.17 8.92
#